data_AF-A0A6A6ZBT5-F1
#
_entry.id   AF-A0A6A6ZBT5-F1
#
_cell.length_a   1.000
_cell.length_b   1.000
_cell.length_c   1.000
_cell.angle_alpha   90.00
_cell.angle_beta   90.00
_cell.angle_gamma   90.00
#
_symmetry.space_group_name_H-M   'P 1'
#
loop_
_entity.id
_entity.type
_entity.pdbx_description
1 polymer ?
#
loop_
_entity_poly.entity_id
_entity_poly.type
_entity_poly.pdbx_seq_one_letter_code
_entity_poly.pdbx_strand_id
1 'polypeptide(L)'
;MSVVNKWRVQLGLAILTQDNTLEANALKTCVKGNGQMVHELNPGSLAQVLGPGDINTNFERILVGGWLCEKPDMAGMDAICDTKSEGWRYTTTGHAEILTSTKYTRIGCASFRSITGCDLA
;
A
#
# COMPACT_ATOMS: atom_id res chain seq x y z
N MET A 1 0.48 -9.35 5.59
CA MET A 1 -0.45 -9.82 4.52
C MET A 1 -1.93 -9.89 4.88
N SER A 2 -2.33 -10.33 6.07
CA SER A 2 -3.76 -10.46 6.45
C SER A 2 -4.57 -9.19 6.22
N VAL A 3 -4.00 -8.03 6.57
CA VAL A 3 -4.65 -6.71 6.37
C VAL A 3 -4.89 -6.40 4.89
N VAL A 4 -3.89 -6.58 4.01
CA VAL A 4 -4.06 -6.37 2.57
C VAL A 4 -5.19 -7.23 2.02
N ASN A 5 -5.14 -8.53 2.31
CA ASN A 5 -6.11 -9.47 1.76
C ASN A 5 -7.52 -9.29 2.33
N LYS A 6 -7.66 -8.88 3.61
CA LYS A 6 -8.95 -8.46 4.18
C LYS A 6 -9.60 -7.36 3.34
N TRP A 7 -8.84 -6.31 3.02
CA TRP A 7 -9.37 -5.17 2.25
C TRP A 7 -9.59 -5.50 0.78
N ARG A 8 -8.76 -6.36 0.18
CA ARG A 8 -9.03 -6.85 -1.17
C ARG A 8 -10.32 -7.66 -1.24
N VAL A 9 -10.57 -8.54 -0.27
CA VAL A 9 -11.84 -9.29 -0.18
C VAL A 9 -13.03 -8.35 0.01
N GLN A 10 -12.91 -7.33 0.88
CA GLN A 10 -13.93 -6.29 1.07
C GLN A 10 -14.29 -5.58 -0.24
N LEU A 11 -13.30 -5.37 -1.12
CA LEU A 11 -13.46 -4.75 -2.44
C LEU A 11 -13.86 -5.74 -3.54
N GLY A 12 -14.13 -7.01 -3.21
CA GLY A 12 -14.47 -8.05 -4.20
C GLY A 12 -13.30 -8.47 -5.11
N LEU A 13 -12.06 -8.22 -4.68
CA LEU A 13 -10.84 -8.52 -5.43
C LEU A 13 -10.20 -9.84 -4.98
N ALA A 14 -9.53 -10.53 -5.92
CA ALA A 14 -8.72 -11.69 -5.59
C ALA A 14 -7.58 -11.31 -4.63
N ILE A 15 -7.27 -12.20 -3.68
CA ILE A 15 -6.17 -12.00 -2.73
C ILE A 15 -4.80 -11.97 -3.43
N LEU A 16 -3.83 -11.29 -2.83
CA LEU A 16 -2.44 -11.30 -3.28
C LEU A 16 -1.64 -12.33 -2.50
N THR A 17 -0.65 -12.92 -3.16
CA THR A 17 0.35 -13.81 -2.55
C THR A 17 1.52 -12.98 -2.03
N GLN A 18 1.99 -13.28 -0.81
CA GLN A 18 3.21 -12.67 -0.27
C GLN A 18 4.42 -13.10 -1.09
N ASP A 19 5.30 -12.16 -1.43
CA ASP A 19 6.53 -12.45 -2.16
C ASP A 19 7.73 -11.81 -1.45
N ASN A 20 8.67 -12.67 -1.00
CA ASN A 20 9.84 -12.24 -0.23
C ASN A 20 10.80 -11.35 -1.05
N THR A 21 10.85 -11.51 -2.37
CA THR A 21 11.65 -10.64 -3.25
C THR A 21 11.04 -9.25 -3.30
N LEU A 22 9.72 -9.14 -3.41
CA LEU A 22 9.03 -7.85 -3.36
C LEU A 22 9.17 -7.18 -1.98
N GLU A 23 9.17 -7.95 -0.88
CA GLU A 23 9.41 -7.42 0.46
C GLU A 23 10.82 -6.84 0.59
N ALA A 24 11.83 -7.55 0.10
CA ALA A 24 13.21 -7.07 0.07
C ALA A 24 13.35 -5.82 -0.80
N ASN A 25 12.66 -5.76 -1.94
CA ASN A 25 12.64 -4.60 -2.82
C ASN A 25 12.01 -3.37 -2.14
N ALA A 26 10.84 -3.54 -1.51
CA ALA A 26 10.17 -2.48 -0.76
C ALA A 26 11.06 -1.96 0.38
N LEU A 27 11.74 -2.86 1.12
CA LEU A 27 12.66 -2.49 2.19
C LEU A 27 13.85 -1.69 1.63
N LYS A 28 14.46 -2.17 0.55
CA LYS A 28 15.58 -1.47 -0.11
C LYS A 28 15.19 -0.05 -0.52
N THR A 29 14.01 0.12 -1.10
CA THR A 29 13.50 1.44 -1.48
C THR A 29 13.30 2.34 -0.26
N CYS A 30 12.68 1.85 0.81
CA CYS A 30 12.49 2.62 2.04
C CYS A 30 13.84 3.01 2.69
N VAL A 31 14.81 2.10 2.71
CA VAL A 31 16.16 2.35 3.23
C VAL A 31 16.89 3.42 2.42
N LYS A 32 16.84 3.32 1.09
CA LYS A 32 17.49 4.31 0.20
C LYS A 32 16.82 5.68 0.28
N GLY A 33 15.48 5.72 0.37
CA GLY A 33 14.73 6.95 0.59
C GLY A 33 15.05 7.61 1.93
N ASN A 34 15.55 6.85 2.91
CA ASN A 34 16.13 7.36 4.16
C ASN A 34 15.23 8.37 4.90
N GLY A 35 13.94 8.03 5.05
CA GLY A 35 12.93 8.91 5.66
C GLY A 35 12.23 9.84 4.66
N GLN A 36 12.52 9.72 3.37
CA GLN A 36 11.83 10.42 2.28
C GLN A 36 11.08 9.42 1.38
N MET A 37 9.97 9.87 0.79
CA MET A 37 9.17 9.09 -0.17
C MET A 37 9.80 9.16 -1.57
N VAL A 38 10.96 8.50 -1.74
CA VAL A 38 11.65 8.41 -3.03
C VAL A 38 11.40 7.03 -3.63
N HIS A 39 10.70 6.99 -4.76
CA HIS A 39 10.41 5.75 -5.47
C HIS A 39 11.65 5.14 -6.13
N GLU A 40 11.71 3.81 -6.10
CA GLU A 40 12.66 3.00 -6.87
C GLU A 40 12.00 1.65 -7.17
N LEU A 41 11.76 1.37 -8.45
CA LEU A 41 11.31 0.07 -8.91
C LEU A 41 12.51 -0.84 -9.13
N ASN A 42 12.68 -1.79 -8.22
CA ASN A 42 13.73 -2.80 -8.30
C ASN A 42 13.30 -3.95 -9.24
N PRO A 43 14.24 -4.74 -9.79
CA PRO A 43 13.90 -5.87 -10.66
C PRO A 43 12.86 -6.80 -10.03
N GLY A 44 11.83 -7.14 -10.83
CA GLY A 44 10.70 -7.96 -10.39
C GLY A 44 9.50 -7.17 -9.88
N SER A 45 9.68 -5.90 -9.48
CA SER A 45 8.58 -5.01 -9.09
C SER A 45 7.95 -4.35 -10.31
N LEU A 46 6.63 -4.41 -10.43
CA LEU A 46 5.85 -3.79 -11.52
C LEU A 46 5.12 -2.51 -11.10
N ALA A 47 4.89 -2.34 -9.80
CA ALA A 47 4.36 -1.12 -9.20
C ALA A 47 4.81 -0.99 -7.75
N GLN A 48 4.67 0.21 -7.20
CA GLN A 48 5.09 0.53 -5.85
C GLN A 48 4.20 1.62 -5.26
N VAL A 49 3.86 1.46 -3.98
CA VAL A 49 3.19 2.48 -3.17
C VAL A 49 4.08 2.81 -1.98
N LEU A 50 4.13 4.09 -1.58
CA LEU A 50 4.88 4.57 -0.42
C LEU A 50 3.97 5.42 0.46
N GLY A 51 4.24 5.45 1.76
CA GLY A 51 3.49 6.30 2.68
C GLY A 51 4.17 6.43 4.04
N PRO A 52 3.89 7.50 4.80
CA PRO A 52 4.39 7.65 6.15
C PRO A 52 3.75 6.61 7.09
N GLY A 53 4.56 6.04 7.97
CA GLY A 53 4.16 5.12 9.02
C GLY A 53 5.03 3.87 9.10
N ASP A 54 4.66 2.96 10.00
CA ASP A 54 5.37 1.73 10.30
C ASP A 54 4.44 0.52 10.16
N ILE A 55 4.88 -0.47 9.39
CA ILE A 55 4.08 -1.64 9.04
C ILE A 55 3.64 -2.46 10.27
N ASN A 56 4.37 -2.37 11.38
CA ASN A 56 4.09 -3.14 12.59
C ASN A 56 3.08 -2.46 13.52
N THR A 57 2.88 -1.13 13.40
CA THR A 57 2.08 -0.38 14.36
C THR A 57 0.81 0.24 13.76
N ASN A 58 0.85 0.68 12.50
CA ASN A 58 -0.27 1.43 11.92
C ASN A 58 -0.55 1.08 10.45
N PHE A 59 -0.15 -0.11 9.98
CA PHE A 59 -0.30 -0.49 8.58
C PHE A 59 -1.72 -0.39 8.02
N GLU A 60 -2.75 -0.81 8.76
CA GLU A 60 -4.14 -0.68 8.28
C GLU A 60 -4.56 0.79 8.10
N ARG A 61 -4.05 1.69 8.94
CA ARG A 61 -4.30 3.13 8.80
C ARG A 61 -3.62 3.71 7.55
N ILE A 62 -2.42 3.22 7.22
CA ILE A 62 -1.71 3.60 5.98
C ILE A 62 -2.45 3.04 4.77
N LEU A 63 -2.72 1.73 4.76
CA LEU A 63 -3.37 1.04 3.65
C LEU A 63 -4.74 1.64 3.34
N VAL A 64 -5.59 1.79 4.35
CA VAL A 64 -6.97 2.22 4.13
C VAL A 64 -7.02 3.73 4.01
N GLY A 65 -6.58 4.43 5.05
CA GLY A 65 -6.70 5.88 5.14
C GLY A 65 -5.77 6.63 4.18
N GLY A 66 -4.51 6.19 4.10
CA GLY A 66 -3.51 6.85 3.26
C GLY A 66 -3.60 6.49 1.78
N TRP A 67 -3.97 5.24 1.46
CA TRP A 67 -3.89 4.73 0.09
C TRP A 67 -5.24 4.42 -0.56
N LEU A 68 -6.06 3.54 0.01
CA LEU A 68 -7.35 3.16 -0.62
C LEU A 68 -8.35 4.33 -0.63
N CYS A 69 -8.35 5.16 0.41
CA CYS A 69 -9.20 6.34 0.51
C CYS A 69 -8.78 7.50 -0.41
N GLU A 70 -7.77 7.32 -1.27
CA GLU A 70 -7.59 8.19 -2.44
C GLU A 70 -8.77 8.10 -3.42
N LYS A 71 -9.53 7.00 -3.38
CA LYS A 71 -10.72 6.79 -4.19
C LYS A 71 -11.88 6.29 -3.31
N PRO A 72 -12.51 7.18 -2.52
CA PRO A 72 -13.52 6.79 -1.54
C PRO A 72 -14.81 6.25 -2.18
N ASP A 73 -15.06 6.59 -3.45
CA ASP A 73 -16.25 6.22 -4.22
C ASP A 73 -16.19 4.79 -4.80
N MET A 74 -15.14 4.02 -4.49
CA MET A 74 -15.05 2.62 -4.89
C MET A 74 -16.09 1.77 -4.15
N ALA A 75 -16.72 0.84 -4.88
CA ALA A 75 -17.61 -0.15 -4.29
C ALA A 75 -16.89 -0.91 -3.14
N GLY A 76 -17.51 -0.96 -1.97
CA GLY A 76 -16.95 -1.58 -0.77
C GLY A 76 -16.20 -0.61 0.16
N MET A 77 -16.10 0.67 -0.18
CA MET A 77 -15.50 1.75 0.64
C MET A 77 -16.53 2.69 1.28
N ASP A 78 -17.83 2.41 1.15
CA ASP A 78 -18.92 3.29 1.59
C ASP A 78 -18.75 3.73 3.06
N ALA A 79 -18.68 5.05 3.27
CA ALA A 79 -18.47 5.74 4.57
C ALA A 79 -17.20 5.35 5.37
N ILE A 80 -16.36 4.44 4.86
CA ILE A 80 -15.12 4.01 5.54
C ILE A 80 -14.13 5.17 5.60
N CYS A 81 -14.01 5.92 4.51
CA CYS A 81 -13.07 7.02 4.40
C CYS A 81 -13.47 8.27 5.21
N ASP A 82 -14.74 8.39 5.61
CA ASP A 82 -15.18 9.50 6.47
C ASP A 82 -14.45 9.49 7.83
N THR A 83 -14.00 8.30 8.27
CA THR A 83 -13.28 8.12 9.54
C THR A 83 -11.84 7.65 9.35
N LYS A 84 -11.58 6.71 8.43
CA LYS A 84 -10.27 6.05 8.33
C LYS A 84 -9.18 6.93 7.76
N SER A 85 -9.54 7.95 6.99
CA SER A 85 -8.60 8.89 6.39
C SER A 85 -8.53 10.24 7.11
N GLU A 86 -9.11 10.35 8.30
CA GLU A 86 -8.91 11.51 9.18
C GLU A 86 -7.41 11.74 9.44
N GLY A 87 -6.94 12.96 9.20
CA GLY A 87 -5.53 13.36 9.34
C GLY A 87 -4.63 12.97 8.15
N TRP A 88 -5.17 12.34 7.11
CA TRP A 88 -4.47 12.14 5.85
C TRP A 88 -4.74 13.30 4.89
N ARG A 89 -3.69 13.79 4.23
CA ARG A 89 -3.82 14.79 3.17
C ARG A 89 -4.09 14.06 1.87
N TYR A 90 -5.32 14.15 1.37
CA TYR A 90 -5.70 13.54 0.09
C TYR A 90 -5.03 14.26 -1.06
N THR A 91 -4.03 13.60 -1.63
CA THR A 91 -3.54 13.88 -2.97
C THR A 91 -3.69 12.58 -3.74
N THR A 92 -4.32 12.59 -4.91
CA THR A 92 -4.38 11.41 -5.77
C THR A 92 -2.98 11.09 -6.26
N THR A 93 -2.34 10.09 -5.64
CA THR A 93 -1.00 9.63 -6.01
C THR A 93 -1.00 8.28 -6.73
N GLY A 94 -2.19 7.70 -6.93
CA GLY A 94 -2.37 6.48 -7.71
C GLY A 94 -2.31 5.21 -6.87
N HIS A 95 -2.31 5.34 -5.54
CA HIS A 95 -2.13 4.21 -4.64
C HIS A 95 -3.33 3.27 -4.68
N ALA A 96 -4.55 3.83 -4.69
CA ALA A 96 -5.78 3.05 -4.80
C ALA A 96 -5.80 2.26 -6.12
N GLU A 97 -5.41 2.85 -7.24
CA GLU A 97 -5.36 2.20 -8.55
C GLU A 97 -4.37 1.03 -8.56
N ILE A 98 -3.19 1.20 -7.97
CA ILE A 98 -2.19 0.13 -7.86
C ILE A 98 -2.71 -1.01 -6.98
N LEU A 99 -3.22 -0.69 -5.79
CA LEU A 99 -3.64 -1.67 -4.79
C LEU A 99 -4.93 -2.40 -5.14
N THR A 100 -5.74 -1.84 -6.03
CA THR A 100 -6.99 -2.46 -6.52
C THR A 100 -6.85 -3.10 -7.91
N SER A 101 -5.72 -2.89 -8.58
CA SER A 101 -5.43 -3.50 -9.87
C SER A 101 -5.53 -5.04 -9.81
N THR A 102 -6.13 -5.60 -10.86
CA THR A 102 -6.20 -7.05 -11.09
C THR A 102 -4.99 -7.58 -11.87
N LYS A 103 -4.08 -6.69 -12.30
CA LYS A 103 -2.86 -7.07 -13.04
C LYS A 103 -1.81 -7.72 -12.15
N TYR A 104 -1.84 -7.43 -10.85
CA TYR A 104 -0.87 -7.93 -9.88
C TYR A 104 -1.47 -9.10 -9.12
N THR A 105 -0.62 -10.09 -8.85
CA THR A 105 -0.97 -11.31 -8.11
C THR A 105 -0.10 -11.50 -6.88
N ARG A 106 0.99 -10.73 -6.77
CA ARG A 106 1.96 -10.77 -5.68
C ARG A 106 2.21 -9.39 -5.10
N ILE A 107 2.57 -9.38 -3.82
CA ILE A 107 2.92 -8.16 -3.10
C ILE A 107 3.97 -8.46 -2.03
N GLY A 108 4.82 -7.48 -1.76
CA GLY A 108 5.69 -7.47 -0.61
C GLY A 108 5.78 -6.08 -0.02
N CYS A 109 5.65 -5.98 1.30
CA CYS A 109 5.64 -4.71 2.02
C CYS A 109 6.71 -4.70 3.11
N ALA A 110 7.31 -3.54 3.33
CA ALA A 110 8.27 -3.32 4.41
C ALA A 110 8.25 -1.85 4.86
N SER A 111 8.88 -1.55 5.98
CA SER A 111 9.06 -0.17 6.44
C SER A 111 10.47 0.10 6.96
N PHE A 112 10.91 1.35 6.82
CA PHE A 112 12.15 1.86 7.39
C PHE A 112 12.01 3.37 7.70
N ARG A 113 12.46 3.80 8.89
CA ARG A 113 12.41 5.21 9.34
C ARG A 113 11.06 5.89 9.08
N SER A 114 9.99 5.26 9.54
CA SER A 114 8.61 5.77 9.41
C SER A 114 8.15 5.97 7.97
N ILE A 115 8.75 5.29 6.99
CA ILE A 115 8.23 5.13 5.64
C ILE A 115 7.87 3.65 5.46
N THR A 116 6.65 3.39 5.05
CA THR A 116 6.17 2.07 4.64
C THR A 116 6.02 2.05 3.13
N GLY A 117 6.47 0.97 2.51
CA GLY A 117 6.32 0.73 1.09
C GLY A 117 5.79 -0.66 0.80
N CYS A 118 5.08 -0.81 -0.32
CA CYS A 118 4.71 -2.10 -0.87
C CYS A 118 5.02 -2.14 -2.38
N ASP A 119 5.69 -3.19 -2.81
CA ASP A 119 5.95 -3.50 -4.21
C ASP A 119 4.98 -4.59 -4.69
N LEU A 120 4.48 -4.47 -5.91
CA LEU A 120 3.50 -5.39 -6.51
C LEU A 120 4.01 -5.97 -7.84
N ALA A 121 3.62 -7.21 -8.13
CA ALA A 121 3.92 -7.89 -9.40
C ALA A 121 2.83 -8.87 -9.84
#